data_AF-A0A4Y8VNI6-F1
#
_entry.id   AF-A0A4Y8VNI6-F1
#
_cell.length_a   1.000
_cell.length_b   1.000
_cell.length_c   1.000
_cell.angle_alpha   90.00
_cell.angle_beta   90.00
_cell.angle_gamma   90.00
#
_symmetry.space_group_name_H-M   'P 1'
#
loop_
_entity.id
_entity.type
_entity.pdbx_description
1 polymer ?
#
loop_
_entity_poly.entity_id
_entity_poly.type
_entity_poly.pdbx_seq_one_letter_code
_entity_poly.pdbx_strand_id
1 'polypeptide(L)' 'MILIIGIAVGRFTAPGDPNAEPTYGKTGLPKNCRAVIQTNLDAWAAKQYSADDIFLSISRNCGQNGYSWGR' A
#
# COMPACT_ATOMS: atom_id res chain seq x y z
N MET A 1 -4.18 -49.06 14.22
CA MET A 1 -4.76 -48.12 15.19
C MET A 1 -3.64 -47.64 16.10
N ILE A 2 -3.21 -46.38 15.98
CA ILE A 2 -2.57 -45.51 16.99
C ILE A 2 -2.25 -44.16 16.29
N LEU A 3 -3.13 -43.21 16.58
CA LEU A 3 -3.00 -41.75 16.70
C LEU A 3 -2.07 -40.99 15.72
N ILE A 4 -2.69 -40.45 14.67
CA ILE A 4 -2.22 -39.25 13.97
C ILE A 4 -2.40 -38.08 14.95
N ILE A 5 -1.32 -37.67 15.61
CA ILE A 5 -1.28 -36.41 16.36
C ILE A 5 -1.25 -35.30 15.32
N GLY A 6 -2.43 -34.77 15.00
CA GLY A 6 -2.60 -33.59 14.17
C GLY A 6 -1.99 -32.39 14.86
N ILE A 7 -0.70 -32.14 14.61
CA ILE A 7 -0.09 -30.84 14.87
C ILE A 7 -0.74 -29.90 13.85
N ALA A 8 -1.82 -29.26 14.25
CA ALA A 8 -2.34 -28.08 13.58
C ALA A 8 -1.28 -26.99 13.71
N VAL A 9 -0.25 -27.05 12.87
CA VAL A 9 0.62 -25.91 12.60
C VAL A 9 -0.30 -24.88 11.98
N GLY A 10 -0.83 -23.98 12.82
CA GLY A 10 -1.67 -22.88 12.38
C GLY A 10 -0.98 -22.24 11.18
N ARG A 11 -1.66 -22.21 10.04
CA ARG A 11 -1.16 -21.50 8.87
C ARG A 11 -1.05 -20.03 9.28
N PHE A 12 0.15 -19.60 9.66
CA PHE A 12 0.53 -18.20 9.69
C PHE A 12 0.45 -17.72 8.24
N THR A 13 -0.74 -17.34 7.80
CA THR A 13 -0.91 -16.65 6.53
C THR A 13 -0.25 -15.30 6.71
N ALA A 14 0.95 -15.13 6.16
CA ALA A 14 1.53 -13.81 6.00
C ALA A 14 0.47 -12.94 5.30
N PRO A 15 0.21 -11.70 5.77
CA PRO A 15 -0.60 -10.78 5.00
C PRO A 15 -0.02 -10.74 3.58
N GLY A 16 -0.87 -10.90 2.56
CA GLY A 16 -0.45 -10.71 1.18
C GLY A 16 0.20 -9.32 1.00
N ASP A 17 0.95 -9.12 -0.08
CA ASP A 17 1.57 -7.82 -0.35
C ASP A 17 0.50 -6.70 -0.29
N PRO A 18 0.54 -5.79 0.72
CA PRO A 18 -0.46 -4.75 0.86
C PRO A 18 -0.42 -3.72 -0.27
N ASN A 19 0.57 -3.83 -1.17
CA ASN A 19 0.72 -3.04 -2.38
C ASN A 19 0.54 -3.87 -3.67
N ALA A 20 -0.10 -5.05 -3.63
CA ALA A 20 -0.34 -5.86 -4.83
C ALA A 20 -1.18 -5.11 -5.88
N GLU A 21 -2.19 -4.37 -5.43
CA GLU A 21 -3.11 -3.56 -6.25
C GLU A 21 -3.36 -2.19 -5.60
N PRO A 22 -3.76 -1.15 -6.34
CA PRO A 22 -4.04 0.15 -5.73
C PRO A 22 -5.31 0.06 -4.87
N THR A 23 -5.23 0.50 -3.62
CA THR A 23 -6.37 0.48 -2.68
C THR A 23 -6.72 1.90 -2.27
N TYR A 24 -8.02 2.22 -2.26
CA TYR A 24 -8.55 3.54 -1.92
C TYR A 24 -9.58 3.45 -0.79
N GLY A 25 -9.69 4.51 0.00
CA GLY A 25 -10.68 4.64 1.06
C GLY A 25 -12.05 5.06 0.51
N LYS A 26 -13.05 5.14 1.40
CA LYS A 26 -14.42 5.56 1.03
C LYS A 26 -14.48 6.97 0.41
N THR A 27 -13.54 7.83 0.77
CA THR A 27 -13.40 9.19 0.23
C THR A 27 -12.58 9.24 -1.07
N GLY A 28 -12.12 8.10 -1.58
CA GLY A 28 -11.21 8.02 -2.73
C GLY A 28 -9.74 8.27 -2.38
N LEU A 29 -9.39 8.45 -1.10
CA LEU A 29 -8.01 8.70 -0.70
C LEU A 29 -7.14 7.43 -0.80
N PRO A 30 -5.89 7.51 -1.31
CA PRO A 30 -4.97 6.38 -1.42
C PRO A 30 -4.65 5.74 -0.06
N LYS A 31 -4.82 4.43 0.07
CA LYS A 31 -4.54 3.68 1.31
C LYS A 31 -3.21 2.92 1.32
N ASN A 32 -2.59 2.73 0.17
CA ASN A 32 -1.32 2.03 0.04
C ASN A 32 -0.37 2.75 -0.93
N CYS A 33 0.88 2.30 -0.99
CA CYS A 33 1.89 2.96 -1.82
C CYS A 33 1.56 2.86 -3.31
N ARG A 34 0.96 1.76 -3.77
CA ARG A 34 0.55 1.62 -5.17
C ARG A 34 -0.47 2.69 -5.59
N ALA A 35 -1.48 2.94 -4.76
CA ALA A 35 -2.46 3.99 -4.99
C ALA A 35 -1.82 5.39 -4.92
N VAL A 36 -0.94 5.65 -3.96
CA VAL A 36 -0.25 6.95 -3.84
C VAL A 36 0.59 7.25 -5.07
N ILE A 37 1.36 6.28 -5.56
CA ILE A 37 2.16 6.44 -6.78
C ILE A 37 1.25 6.74 -7.97
N GLN A 38 0.16 5.97 -8.14
CA GLN A 38 -0.76 6.21 -9.25
C GLN A 38 -1.37 7.61 -9.22
N THR A 39 -1.85 8.07 -8.05
CA THR A 39 -2.40 9.43 -7.89
C THR A 39 -1.38 10.51 -8.26
N ASN A 40 -0.11 10.32 -7.89
CA ASN A 40 0.95 11.27 -8.22
C ASN A 40 1.30 11.25 -9.72
N LEU A 41 1.31 10.07 -10.36
CA LEU A 41 1.51 9.95 -11.81
C LEU A 41 0.38 10.63 -12.59
N ASP A 42 -0.86 10.42 -12.17
CA ASP A 42 -2.04 11.03 -12.79
C ASP A 42 -1.99 12.57 -12.67
N ALA A 43 -1.64 13.08 -11.49
CA ALA A 43 -1.52 14.51 -11.24
C ALA A 43 -0.37 15.15 -12.03
N TRP A 44 0.76 14.45 -12.17
CA TRP A 44 1.87 14.88 -13.02
C TRP A 44 1.48 14.94 -14.49
N ALA A 45 0.83 13.88 -15.00
CA ALA A 45 0.34 13.83 -16.38
C ALA A 45 -0.66 14.95 -16.67
N ALA A 46 -1.51 15.28 -15.69
CA ALA A 46 -2.44 16.40 -15.75
C ALA A 46 -1.80 17.79 -15.53
N LYS A 47 -0.48 17.86 -15.32
CA LYS A 47 0.28 19.10 -15.03
C LYS A 47 -0.28 19.87 -13.83
N GLN A 48 -0.84 19.17 -12.84
CA GLN A 48 -1.47 19.80 -11.67
C GLN A 48 -0.45 20.27 -10.63
N TYR A 49 0.67 19.54 -10.50
CA TYR A 49 1.70 19.81 -9.49
C TYR A 49 3.10 19.75 -10.10
N SER A 50 4.05 20.40 -9.43
CA SER A 50 5.47 20.33 -9.80
C SER A 50 6.06 18.96 -9.47
N ALA A 51 7.20 18.63 -10.06
CA ALA A 51 7.92 17.41 -9.72
C ALA A 51 8.30 17.36 -8.22
N ASP A 52 8.66 18.51 -7.64
CA ASP A 52 9.03 18.61 -6.22
C ASP A 52 7.84 18.30 -5.30
N ASP A 53 6.64 18.79 -5.63
CA ASP A 53 5.41 18.47 -4.89
C ASP A 53 5.09 16.97 -4.96
N ILE A 54 5.26 16.38 -6.14
CA ILE A 54 5.09 14.94 -6.36
C ILE A 54 6.08 14.14 -5.52
N PHE A 55 7.37 14.48 -5.55
CA PHE A 55 8.38 13.76 -4.76
C PHE A 55 8.20 13.96 -3.26
N LEU A 56 7.75 15.14 -2.82
CA LEU A 56 7.42 15.38 -1.43
C LEU A 56 6.24 14.50 -0.97
N SER A 57 5.19 14.41 -1.79
CA SER A 57 4.04 13.54 -1.55
C SER A 57 4.47 12.07 -1.45
N ILE A 58 5.26 11.59 -2.40
CA ILE A 58 5.78 10.21 -2.42
C ILE A 58 6.65 9.96 -1.19
N SER A 59 7.57 10.86 -0.85
CA SER A 59 8.46 10.71 0.30
C SER A 59 7.70 10.56 1.62
N ARG A 60 6.66 11.40 1.83
CA ARG A 60 5.85 11.39 3.06
C ARG A 60 4.99 10.14 3.23
N ASN A 61 4.54 9.53 2.13
CA ASN A 61 3.58 8.42 2.17
C ASN A 61 4.22 7.06 1.88
N CYS A 62 5.26 7.02 1.06
CA CYS A 62 5.86 5.80 0.49
C CYS A 62 7.37 5.73 0.66
N GLY A 63 8.01 6.81 1.10
CA GLY A 63 9.44 6.81 1.42
C GLY A 63 9.77 5.82 2.54
N GLN A 64 11.05 5.60 2.78
CA GLN A 64 11.55 4.66 3.78
C GLN A 64 10.87 4.80 5.16
N ASN A 65 10.55 6.04 5.56
CA ASN A 65 9.88 6.37 6.82
C ASN A 65 8.44 6.90 6.61
N GLY A 66 7.90 6.73 5.40
CA GLY A 66 6.57 7.19 5.03
C GLY A 66 5.48 6.22 5.47
N TYR A 67 4.28 6.76 5.64
CA TYR A 67 3.09 5.98 5.98
C TYR A 67 1.95 6.40 5.06
N SER A 68 1.34 5.41 4.40
CA SER A 68 0.12 5.63 3.63
C SER A 68 -1.10 5.78 4.54
N TRP A 69 -2.16 6.41 4.03
CA TRP A 69 -3.35 6.69 4.83
C TRP A 69 -4.07 5.43 5.29
N GLY A 70 -4.35 5.34 6.59
CA GLY A 70 -5.14 4.25 7.18
C GLY A 70 -4.40 2.91 7.22
N ARG A 71 -3.08 2.97 7.38
CA ARG A 71 -2.25 1.91 7.97
C ARG A 71 -2.57 1.73 9.45
#